data_AF-A0A1R0W8X9-F1
#
_entry.id   AF-A0A1R0W8X9-F1
#
_cell.length_a   1.000
_cell.length_b   1.000
_cell.length_c   1.000
_cell.angle_alpha   90.00
_cell.angle_beta   90.00
_cell.angle_gamma   90.00
#
_symmetry.space_group_name_H-M   'P 1'
#
loop_
_entity.id
_entity.type
_entity.pdbx_description
1 polymer ?
#
loop_
_entity_poly.entity_id
_entity_poly.type
_entity_poly.pdbx_seq_one_letter_code
_entity_poly.pdbx_strand_id
1 'polypeptide(L)'
;MMVHNFVVLACIVQLCIVYFFSGCYQLMGELWQSGTAIYYISQVDEFSRPILQHLTENYLIVTIIFSYLSIITKLAFPFTILNKKVKPFMVASMVFFHGGIGIGMGLLTFSIVMICMECLVFTDSEYQKMYQNTLRWIRYRQLVMKRATRKFGFKYLRAQQIIVFYDGWCPMCRGIVKRIDAMDYFRLIRCVSFRMPNIIDTYQLDPQEVELRMHSIGVNGGMPRKGISSVVHISQKLIPLWVVLPFIAVSKWLGIGGYVYDYIAKNRKLIPVNHCNDSCEITPTVK
;
A
#
# COMPACT_ATOMS: atom_id res chain seq x y z
N MET A 1 -1.74 -46.50 0.32
CA MET A 1 -0.95 -45.56 1.15
C MET A 1 0.53 -45.95 1.25
N MET A 2 0.90 -47.20 1.52
CA MET A 2 2.31 -47.61 1.59
C MET A 2 3.09 -47.43 0.27
N VAL A 3 2.48 -47.77 -0.88
CA VAL A 3 3.10 -47.61 -2.21
C VAL A 3 3.45 -46.15 -2.52
N HIS A 4 2.58 -45.21 -2.16
CA HIS A 4 2.83 -43.77 -2.36
C HIS A 4 4.06 -43.30 -1.59
N ASN A 5 4.16 -43.63 -0.31
CA ASN A 5 5.31 -43.24 0.52
C ASN A 5 6.61 -43.90 0.04
N PHE A 6 6.53 -45.14 -0.45
CA PHE A 6 7.68 -45.83 -1.04
C PHE A 6 8.16 -45.14 -2.31
N VAL A 7 7.24 -44.75 -3.21
CA VAL A 7 7.58 -44.03 -4.45
C VAL A 7 8.22 -42.67 -4.14
N VAL A 8 7.64 -41.90 -3.21
CA VAL A 8 8.21 -40.61 -2.79
C VAL A 8 9.61 -40.79 -2.21
N LEU A 9 9.81 -41.80 -1.35
CA LEU A 9 11.12 -42.13 -0.80
C LEU A 9 12.12 -42.50 -1.91
N ALA A 10 11.71 -43.32 -2.88
CA ALA A 10 12.55 -43.71 -4.01
C ALA A 10 12.98 -42.49 -4.85
N CYS A 11 12.07 -41.56 -5.12
CA CYS A 11 12.39 -40.30 -5.80
C CYS A 11 13.40 -39.46 -5.01
N ILE A 12 13.23 -39.34 -3.69
CA ILE A 12 14.17 -38.61 -2.83
C ILE A 12 15.56 -39.27 -2.84
N VAL A 13 15.62 -40.60 -2.73
CA VAL A 13 16.88 -41.36 -2.80
C VAL A 13 17.55 -41.17 -4.15
N GLN A 14 16.80 -41.24 -5.24
CA GLN A 14 17.31 -40.99 -6.59
C GLN A 14 17.87 -39.56 -6.71
N LEU A 15 17.16 -38.56 -6.17
CA LEU A 15 17.61 -37.16 -6.17
C LEU A 15 18.94 -37.01 -5.41
N CYS A 16 19.07 -37.64 -4.24
CA CYS A 16 20.31 -37.67 -3.47
C CYS A 16 21.47 -38.28 -4.25
N ILE A 17 21.25 -39.40 -4.94
CA ILE A 17 22.25 -40.07 -5.77
C ILE A 17 22.70 -39.14 -6.91
N VAL A 18 21.75 -38.58 -7.66
CA VAL A 18 22.05 -37.69 -8.80
C VAL A 18 22.87 -36.48 -8.36
N TYR A 19 22.51 -35.82 -7.25
CA TYR A 19 23.27 -34.68 -6.76
C TYR A 19 24.64 -35.04 -6.21
N PHE A 20 24.75 -36.15 -5.48
CA PHE A 20 26.03 -36.61 -4.95
C PHE A 20 27.02 -36.90 -6.08
N PHE A 21 26.63 -37.71 -7.06
CA PHE A 21 27.50 -38.01 -8.20
C PHE A 21 27.77 -36.79 -9.07
N SER A 22 26.78 -35.94 -9.34
CA SER A 22 26.99 -34.67 -10.06
C SER A 22 28.03 -33.80 -9.36
N GLY A 23 27.96 -33.67 -8.03
CA GLY A 23 28.94 -32.94 -7.23
C GLY A 23 30.33 -33.57 -7.28
N CYS A 24 30.45 -34.89 -7.19
CA CYS A 24 31.74 -35.59 -7.28
C CYS A 24 32.39 -35.39 -8.66
N TYR A 25 31.63 -35.53 -9.75
CA TYR A 25 32.15 -35.30 -11.11
C TYR A 25 32.59 -33.86 -11.31
N GLN A 26 31.85 -32.88 -10.77
CA GLN A 26 32.27 -31.48 -10.81
C GLN A 26 33.54 -31.25 -9.99
N LEU A 27 33.64 -31.82 -8.79
CA LEU A 27 34.83 -31.69 -7.94
C LEU A 27 36.10 -32.22 -8.61
N MET A 28 35.99 -33.27 -9.43
CA MET A 28 37.11 -33.85 -10.17
C MET A 28 37.53 -33.05 -11.42
N GLY A 29 36.72 -32.09 -11.89
CA GLY A 29 36.99 -31.33 -13.11
C GLY A 29 37.88 -30.11 -12.89
N GLU A 30 38.91 -29.93 -13.72
CA GLU A 30 39.88 -28.83 -13.59
C GLU A 30 39.24 -27.43 -13.68
N LEU A 31 38.24 -27.25 -14.55
CA LEU A 31 37.51 -25.98 -14.68
C LEU A 31 36.74 -25.61 -13.40
N TRP A 32 36.24 -26.61 -12.69
CA TRP A 32 35.50 -26.43 -11.45
C TRP A 32 36.45 -26.17 -10.28
N GLN A 33 37.59 -26.87 -10.24
CA GLN A 33 38.65 -26.64 -9.25
C GLN A 33 39.31 -25.27 -9.38
N SER A 34 39.41 -24.73 -10.59
CA SER A 34 39.89 -23.36 -10.83
C SER A 34 38.81 -22.29 -10.59
N GLY A 35 37.55 -22.69 -10.33
CA GLY A 35 36.42 -21.77 -10.17
C GLY A 35 35.95 -21.09 -11.46
N THR A 36 36.50 -21.45 -12.60
CA THR A 36 36.23 -20.84 -13.91
C THR A 36 35.12 -21.52 -14.71
N ALA A 37 34.60 -22.65 -14.23
CA ALA A 37 33.59 -23.45 -14.93
C ALA A 37 32.37 -22.65 -15.40
N ILE A 38 31.77 -21.83 -14.53
CA ILE A 38 30.58 -21.05 -14.90
C ILE A 38 30.89 -20.03 -16.00
N TYR A 39 32.09 -19.44 -16.01
CA TYR A 39 32.53 -18.55 -17.08
C TYR A 39 32.65 -19.29 -18.41
N TYR A 40 33.29 -20.46 -18.44
CA TYR A 40 33.38 -21.23 -19.70
C TYR A 40 32.01 -21.71 -20.19
N ILE A 41 31.10 -22.07 -19.27
CA ILE A 41 29.72 -22.44 -19.61
C ILE A 41 28.98 -21.25 -20.24
N SER A 42 29.17 -20.03 -19.74
CA SER A 42 28.50 -18.85 -20.28
C SER A 42 28.99 -18.43 -21.67
N GLN A 43 30.17 -18.89 -22.09
CA GLN A 43 30.72 -18.67 -23.44
C GLN A 43 30.19 -19.67 -24.48
N VAL A 44 29.37 -20.65 -24.08
CA VAL A 44 28.70 -21.54 -25.02
C VAL A 44 27.38 -20.91 -25.47
N ASP A 45 27.34 -20.40 -26.69
CA ASP A 45 26.19 -19.67 -27.24
C ASP A 45 24.88 -20.47 -27.19
N GLU A 46 24.96 -21.79 -27.39
CA GLU A 46 23.80 -22.69 -27.37
C GLU A 46 23.13 -22.77 -25.98
N PHE A 47 23.89 -22.58 -24.90
CA PHE A 47 23.46 -22.82 -23.51
C PHE A 47 23.61 -21.60 -22.61
N SER A 48 23.69 -20.40 -23.19
CA SER A 48 23.91 -19.17 -22.44
C SER A 48 23.00 -18.06 -22.91
N ARG A 49 22.50 -17.26 -21.96
CA ARG A 49 21.74 -16.05 -22.21
C ARG A 49 22.55 -14.81 -21.86
N PRO A 50 22.22 -13.63 -22.43
CA PRO A 50 22.97 -12.39 -22.19
C PRO A 50 23.11 -12.04 -20.71
N ILE A 51 22.14 -12.40 -19.88
CA ILE A 51 22.18 -12.17 -18.42
C ILE A 51 23.31 -12.93 -17.74
N LEU A 52 23.58 -14.18 -18.17
CA LEU A 52 24.63 -15.00 -17.60
C LEU A 52 26.00 -14.54 -18.09
N GLN A 53 26.14 -14.27 -19.40
CA GLN A 53 27.36 -13.70 -19.99
C GLN A 53 27.76 -12.40 -19.30
N HIS A 54 26.81 -11.46 -19.17
CA HIS A 54 27.05 -10.19 -18.52
C HIS A 54 27.47 -10.37 -17.05
N LEU A 55 26.85 -11.29 -16.31
CA LEU A 55 27.23 -11.59 -14.92
C LEU A 55 28.68 -12.10 -14.85
N THR A 56 29.03 -13.05 -15.71
CA THR A 56 30.35 -13.71 -15.68
C THR A 56 31.50 -12.82 -16.13
N GLU A 57 31.25 -11.92 -17.09
CA GLU A 57 32.26 -11.00 -17.63
C GLU A 57 32.54 -9.83 -16.69
N ASN A 58 31.50 -9.31 -16.02
CA ASN A 58 31.62 -8.12 -15.19
C ASN A 58 31.88 -8.45 -13.71
N TYR A 59 31.52 -9.66 -13.26
CA TYR A 59 31.59 -10.05 -11.85
C TYR A 59 32.30 -11.39 -11.64
N LEU A 60 33.61 -11.42 -11.90
CA LEU A 60 34.44 -12.62 -11.79
C LEU A 60 34.39 -13.25 -10.37
N ILE A 61 34.47 -12.44 -9.32
CA ILE A 61 34.44 -12.93 -7.92
C ILE A 61 33.12 -13.64 -7.63
N VAL A 62 31.99 -13.07 -8.08
CA VAL A 62 30.66 -13.66 -7.89
C VAL A 62 30.56 -15.01 -8.61
N THR A 63 31.12 -15.10 -9.81
CA THR A 63 31.17 -16.33 -10.61
C THR A 63 31.96 -17.43 -9.89
N ILE A 64 33.14 -17.11 -9.35
CA ILE A 64 33.96 -18.06 -8.58
C ILE A 64 33.19 -18.56 -7.35
N ILE A 65 32.54 -17.65 -6.60
CA ILE A 65 31.74 -18.01 -5.43
C ILE A 65 30.61 -18.98 -5.83
N PHE A 66 29.88 -18.70 -6.92
CA PHE A 66 28.81 -19.58 -7.37
C PHE A 66 29.31 -20.94 -7.87
N SER A 67 30.48 -20.99 -8.52
CA SER A 67 31.13 -22.24 -8.94
C SER A 67 31.34 -23.17 -7.75
N TYR A 68 31.98 -22.68 -6.67
CA TYR A 68 32.22 -23.49 -5.48
C TYR A 68 30.94 -23.78 -4.69
N LEU A 69 30.05 -22.79 -4.54
CA LEU A 69 28.80 -22.95 -3.82
C LEU A 69 27.93 -24.05 -4.45
N SER A 70 27.92 -24.16 -5.78
CA SER A 70 27.16 -25.21 -6.48
C SER A 70 27.64 -26.62 -6.12
N ILE A 71 28.96 -26.84 -6.04
CA ILE A 71 29.55 -28.13 -5.68
C ILE A 71 29.26 -28.45 -4.22
N ILE A 72 29.52 -27.50 -3.33
CA ILE A 72 29.31 -27.66 -1.88
C ILE A 72 27.85 -27.99 -1.59
N THR A 73 26.91 -27.27 -2.21
CA THR A 73 25.47 -27.48 -1.98
C THR A 73 25.05 -28.88 -2.44
N LYS A 74 25.50 -29.33 -3.63
CA LYS A 74 25.19 -30.67 -4.15
C LYS A 74 25.76 -31.80 -3.29
N LEU A 75 27.01 -31.69 -2.86
CA LEU A 75 27.66 -32.70 -2.01
C LEU A 75 27.06 -32.73 -0.61
N ALA A 76 26.69 -31.57 -0.05
CA ALA A 76 26.08 -31.47 1.27
C ALA A 76 24.61 -31.88 1.28
N PHE A 77 23.91 -31.84 0.14
CA PHE A 77 22.49 -32.14 0.03
C PHE A 77 22.07 -33.46 0.69
N PRO A 78 22.60 -34.65 0.32
CA PRO A 78 22.14 -35.93 0.88
C PRO A 78 22.30 -36.03 2.40
N PHE A 79 23.30 -35.36 2.97
CA PHE A 79 23.56 -35.39 4.41
C PHE A 79 22.71 -34.39 5.19
N THR A 80 22.44 -33.22 4.61
CA THR A 80 21.76 -32.11 5.29
C THR A 80 20.24 -32.23 5.26
N ILE A 81 19.65 -32.94 4.29
CA ILE A 81 18.19 -33.15 4.21
C ILE A 81 17.63 -33.93 5.40
N LEU A 82 18.46 -34.68 6.12
CA LEU A 82 18.06 -35.42 7.32
C LEU A 82 17.80 -34.48 8.51
N ASN A 83 18.41 -33.30 8.52
CA ASN A 83 18.27 -32.34 9.61
C ASN A 83 17.13 -31.35 9.32
N LYS A 84 16.04 -31.46 10.08
CA LYS A 84 14.82 -30.62 9.95
C LYS A 84 15.08 -29.10 9.99
N LYS A 85 16.16 -28.64 10.65
CA LYS A 85 16.50 -27.20 10.73
C LYS A 85 17.24 -26.70 9.50
N VAL A 86 18.16 -27.50 8.97
CA VAL A 86 19.03 -27.13 7.83
C VAL A 86 18.35 -27.42 6.49
N LYS A 87 17.52 -28.46 6.45
CA LYS A 87 16.75 -28.88 5.28
C LYS A 87 16.08 -27.74 4.50
N PRO A 88 15.29 -26.83 5.12
CA PRO A 88 14.64 -25.77 4.35
C PRO A 88 15.62 -24.82 3.68
N PHE A 89 16.75 -24.52 4.32
CA PHE A 89 17.79 -23.67 3.73
C PHE A 89 18.49 -24.37 2.57
N MET A 90 18.81 -25.67 2.73
CA MET A 90 19.42 -26.48 1.69
C MET A 90 18.53 -26.61 0.44
N VAL A 91 17.24 -26.93 0.63
CA VAL A 91 16.30 -27.03 -0.50
C VAL A 91 16.12 -25.65 -1.16
N ALA A 92 16.04 -24.57 -0.39
CA ALA A 92 15.96 -23.22 -0.95
C ALA A 92 17.20 -22.84 -1.79
N SER A 93 18.41 -23.22 -1.36
CA SER A 93 19.62 -23.00 -2.16
C SER A 93 19.63 -23.80 -3.46
N MET A 94 19.09 -25.03 -3.46
CA MET A 94 19.01 -25.85 -4.65
C MET A 94 17.95 -25.34 -5.64
N VAL A 95 16.80 -24.87 -5.13
CA VAL A 95 15.79 -24.19 -5.95
C VAL A 95 16.37 -22.92 -6.59
N PHE A 96 17.15 -22.15 -5.83
CA PHE A 96 17.85 -20.97 -6.36
C PHE A 96 18.88 -21.36 -7.43
N PHE A 97 19.65 -22.41 -7.21
CA PHE A 97 20.62 -22.92 -8.18
C PHE A 97 19.95 -23.34 -9.50
N HIS A 98 18.88 -24.13 -9.46
CA HIS A 98 18.13 -24.53 -10.65
C HIS A 98 17.39 -23.36 -11.30
N GLY A 99 16.89 -22.40 -10.50
CA GLY A 99 16.35 -21.13 -11.02
C GLY A 99 17.40 -20.34 -11.79
N GLY A 100 18.63 -20.27 -11.27
CA GLY A 100 19.79 -19.66 -11.94
C GLY A 100 20.12 -20.33 -13.26
N ILE A 101 20.11 -21.66 -13.32
CA ILE A 101 20.27 -22.42 -14.58
C ILE A 101 19.14 -22.10 -15.57
N GLY A 102 17.89 -22.07 -15.11
CA GLY A 102 16.73 -21.86 -15.99
C GLY A 102 16.73 -20.46 -16.60
N ILE A 103 17.10 -19.45 -15.81
CA ILE A 103 17.17 -18.05 -16.24
C ILE A 103 18.44 -17.76 -17.02
N GLY A 104 19.59 -18.27 -16.56
CA GLY A 104 20.92 -17.97 -17.10
C GLY A 104 21.30 -18.80 -18.32
N MET A 105 21.05 -20.12 -18.27
CA MET A 105 21.39 -21.05 -19.35
C MET A 105 20.22 -21.33 -20.29
N GLY A 106 19.00 -20.86 -19.95
CA GLY A 106 17.81 -21.08 -20.77
C GLY A 106 17.21 -22.48 -20.69
N LEU A 107 17.72 -23.35 -19.80
CA LEU A 107 17.27 -24.74 -19.61
C LEU A 107 16.01 -24.82 -18.73
N LEU A 108 14.92 -24.17 -19.17
CA LEU A 108 13.71 -24.01 -18.36
C LEU A 108 13.04 -25.33 -17.98
N THR A 109 12.89 -26.26 -18.92
CA THR A 109 12.22 -27.55 -18.69
C THR A 109 12.96 -28.38 -17.67
N PHE A 110 14.29 -28.47 -17.79
CA PHE A 110 15.15 -29.11 -16.82
C PHE A 110 15.00 -28.47 -15.44
N SER A 111 15.11 -27.15 -15.34
CA SER A 111 15.01 -26.43 -14.06
C SER A 111 13.67 -26.63 -13.36
N ILE A 112 12.55 -26.60 -14.09
CA ILE A 112 11.22 -26.81 -13.50
C ILE A 112 11.11 -28.23 -12.93
N VAL A 113 11.55 -29.24 -13.68
CA VAL A 113 11.50 -30.63 -13.22
C VAL A 113 12.34 -30.81 -11.95
N MET A 114 13.55 -30.26 -11.92
CA MET A 114 14.42 -30.35 -10.73
C MET A 114 13.80 -29.63 -9.52
N ILE A 115 13.24 -28.44 -9.69
CA ILE A 115 12.56 -27.69 -8.62
C ILE A 115 11.33 -28.46 -8.10
N CYS A 116 10.57 -29.12 -8.98
CA CYS A 116 9.46 -29.97 -8.58
C CYS A 116 9.94 -31.16 -7.73
N MET A 117 11.03 -31.82 -8.13
CA MET A 117 11.62 -32.93 -7.37
C MET A 117 12.16 -32.47 -6.01
N GLU A 118 12.76 -31.29 -5.94
CA GLU A 118 13.25 -30.69 -4.69
C GLU A 118 12.13 -30.39 -3.70
N CYS A 119 10.95 -29.99 -4.19
CA CYS A 119 9.77 -29.79 -3.35
C CYS A 119 9.31 -31.10 -2.67
N LEU A 120 9.49 -32.26 -3.31
CA LEU A 120 9.09 -33.56 -2.72
C LEU A 120 9.84 -33.91 -1.43
N VAL A 121 10.96 -33.25 -1.13
CA VAL A 121 11.77 -33.49 0.07
C VAL A 121 11.05 -33.02 1.36
N PHE A 122 10.04 -32.16 1.24
CA PHE A 122 9.26 -31.69 2.38
C PHE A 122 8.07 -32.60 2.67
N THR A 123 7.84 -32.86 3.96
CA THR A 123 6.65 -33.56 4.42
C THR A 123 5.47 -32.60 4.58
N ASP A 124 4.24 -33.12 4.50
CA ASP A 124 3.02 -32.33 4.71
C ASP A 124 3.03 -31.54 6.02
N SER A 125 3.55 -32.15 7.09
CA SER A 125 3.64 -31.51 8.40
C SER A 125 4.56 -30.27 8.40
N GLU A 126 5.61 -30.28 7.59
CA GLU A 126 6.54 -29.15 7.46
C GLU A 126 5.95 -28.06 6.58
N TYR A 127 5.27 -28.43 5.49
CA TYR A 127 4.52 -27.50 4.66
C TYR A 127 3.45 -26.75 5.48
N GLN A 128 2.67 -27.46 6.29
CA GLN A 128 1.65 -26.85 7.14
C GLN A 128 2.25 -25.87 8.16
N LYS A 129 3.36 -26.25 8.82
CA LYS A 129 4.07 -25.35 9.75
C LYS A 129 4.59 -24.10 9.05
N MET A 130 5.19 -24.25 7.87
CA MET A 130 5.68 -23.14 7.06
C MET A 130 4.54 -22.20 6.66
N TYR A 131 3.42 -22.75 6.19
CA TYR A 131 2.23 -21.99 5.82
C TYR A 131 1.67 -21.17 6.99
N GLN A 132 1.50 -21.80 8.16
CA GLN A 132 0.99 -21.12 9.36
C GLN A 132 1.94 -20.01 9.83
N ASN A 133 3.26 -20.25 9.81
CA ASN A 133 4.25 -19.25 10.18
C ASN A 133 4.24 -18.04 9.24
N THR A 134 4.12 -18.27 7.92
CA THR A 134 4.01 -17.21 6.92
C THR A 134 2.78 -16.35 7.15
N LEU A 135 1.61 -16.96 7.42
CA LEU A 135 0.39 -16.21 7.75
C LEU A 135 0.52 -15.38 9.03
N ARG A 136 1.15 -15.93 10.08
CA ARG A 136 1.42 -15.19 11.33
C ARG A 136 2.32 -13.99 11.08
N TRP A 137 3.37 -14.17 10.30
CA TRP A 137 4.32 -13.10 9.96
C TRP A 137 3.66 -11.99 9.14
N ILE A 138 2.85 -12.33 8.13
CA ILE A 138 2.08 -11.36 7.34
C ILE A 138 1.14 -10.56 8.25
N ARG A 139 0.37 -11.22 9.12
CA ARG A 139 -0.53 -10.54 10.08
C ARG A 139 0.22 -9.62 11.03
N TYR A 140 1.36 -10.07 11.56
CA TYR A 140 2.22 -9.25 12.41
C TYR A 140 2.69 -7.99 11.68
N ARG A 141 3.21 -8.13 10.45
CA ARG A 141 3.63 -6.97 9.64
C ARG A 141 2.48 -6.02 9.33
N GLN A 142 1.31 -6.55 8.97
CA GLN A 142 0.11 -5.73 8.76
C GLN A 142 -0.27 -4.92 10.00
N LEU A 143 -0.20 -5.52 11.19
CA LEU A 143 -0.49 -4.84 12.45
C LEU A 143 0.55 -3.77 12.77
N VAL A 144 1.83 -4.05 12.59
CA VAL A 144 2.93 -3.09 12.79
C VAL A 144 2.78 -1.91 11.82
N MET A 145 2.53 -2.18 10.53
CA MET A 145 2.29 -1.14 9.53
C MET A 145 1.05 -0.30 9.86
N LYS A 146 -0.07 -0.92 10.27
CA LYS A 146 -1.28 -0.21 10.70
C LYS A 146 -1.03 0.68 11.93
N ARG A 147 -0.21 0.22 12.89
CA ARG A 147 0.16 1.02 14.08
C ARG A 147 1.07 2.21 13.73
N ALA A 148 2.06 2.00 12.87
CA ALA A 148 2.98 3.05 12.44
C ALA A 148 2.27 4.13 11.61
N THR A 149 1.41 3.72 10.67
CA THR A 149 0.64 4.63 9.81
C THR A 149 -0.43 5.40 10.58
N ARG A 150 -0.99 4.84 11.67
CA ARG A 150 -2.00 5.53 12.51
C ARG A 150 -1.43 6.76 13.23
N LYS A 151 -0.23 6.71 13.80
CA LYS A 151 0.39 7.87 14.48
C LYS A 151 0.79 8.97 13.51
N PHE A 152 1.34 8.59 12.35
CA PHE A 152 1.74 9.55 11.33
C PHE A 152 0.51 10.23 10.70
N GLY A 153 -0.47 9.46 10.22
CA GLY A 153 -1.67 10.00 9.59
C GLY A 153 -2.45 10.98 10.47
N PHE A 154 -2.62 10.68 11.77
CA PHE A 154 -3.45 11.53 12.66
C PHE A 154 -2.84 12.91 12.92
N LYS A 155 -1.51 13.03 13.01
CA LYS A 155 -0.83 14.31 13.25
C LYS A 155 -0.95 15.25 12.04
N TYR A 156 -0.73 14.73 10.83
CA TYR A 156 -0.80 15.53 9.60
C TYR A 156 -2.25 15.85 9.19
N LEU A 157 -3.19 14.91 9.37
CA LEU A 157 -4.60 15.16 9.07
C LEU A 157 -5.21 16.22 9.99
N ARG A 158 -4.87 16.22 11.29
CA ARG A 158 -5.37 17.23 12.24
C ARG A 158 -4.91 18.64 11.89
N ALA A 159 -3.67 18.79 11.42
CA ALA A 159 -3.14 20.08 10.97
C ALA A 159 -3.87 20.63 9.73
N GLN A 160 -4.57 19.78 8.97
CA GLN A 160 -5.31 20.17 7.78
C GLN A 160 -6.81 20.41 8.04
N GLN A 161 -7.26 20.30 9.29
CA GLN A 161 -8.66 20.54 9.63
C GLN A 161 -9.03 22.00 9.42
N ILE A 162 -10.25 22.22 8.93
CA ILE A 162 -10.82 23.55 8.67
C ILE A 162 -12.17 23.70 9.37
N ILE A 163 -12.45 24.91 9.82
CA ILE A 163 -13.73 25.31 10.39
C ILE A 163 -14.42 26.20 9.37
N VAL A 164 -15.65 25.86 9.03
CA VAL A 164 -16.47 26.57 8.03
C VAL A 164 -17.65 27.22 8.74
N PHE A 165 -17.74 28.54 8.64
CA PHE A 165 -18.81 29.33 9.25
C PHE A 165 -19.88 29.63 8.20
N TYR A 166 -21.11 29.21 8.47
CA TYR A 166 -22.24 29.36 7.56
C TYR A 166 -23.47 29.95 8.25
N ASP A 167 -24.43 30.42 7.46
CA ASP A 167 -25.69 30.99 7.97
C ASP A 167 -26.72 29.90 8.25
N GLY A 168 -27.02 29.67 9.53
CA GLY A 168 -27.99 28.66 9.98
C GLY A 168 -29.45 28.97 9.63
N TRP A 169 -29.79 30.22 9.31
CA TRP A 169 -31.15 30.62 8.89
C TRP A 169 -31.39 30.45 7.40
N CYS A 170 -30.36 30.14 6.61
CA CYS A 170 -30.47 29.92 5.17
C CYS A 170 -30.68 28.42 4.86
N PRO A 171 -31.84 27.99 4.32
CA PRO A 171 -32.11 26.58 3.99
C PRO A 171 -31.12 26.02 2.96
N MET A 172 -30.73 26.82 1.97
CA MET A 172 -29.72 26.46 0.97
C MET A 172 -28.37 26.15 1.63
N CYS A 173 -27.90 27.02 2.54
CA CYS A 173 -26.63 26.80 3.25
C CYS A 173 -26.67 25.53 4.09
N ARG A 174 -27.77 25.26 4.80
CA ARG A 174 -27.95 24.00 5.55
C ARG A 174 -27.93 22.77 4.63
N GLY A 175 -28.55 22.85 3.46
CA GLY A 175 -28.51 21.78 2.46
C GLY A 175 -27.10 21.50 1.96
N ILE A 176 -26.32 22.54 1.70
CA ILE A 176 -24.91 22.44 1.29
C ILE A 176 -24.07 21.81 2.42
N VAL A 177 -24.26 22.23 3.67
CA VAL A 177 -23.54 21.65 4.83
C VAL A 177 -23.81 20.16 4.97
N LYS A 178 -25.07 19.70 4.82
CA LYS A 178 -25.40 18.27 4.86
C LYS A 178 -24.67 17.48 3.75
N ARG A 179 -24.55 18.05 2.55
CA ARG A 179 -23.81 17.43 1.44
C ARG A 179 -22.31 17.41 1.70
N ILE A 180 -21.75 18.48 2.27
CA ILE A 180 -20.34 18.55 2.67
C ILE A 180 -20.05 17.46 3.71
N ASP A 181 -20.87 17.34 4.75
CA ASP A 181 -20.72 16.35 5.81
C ASP A 181 -20.81 14.91 5.27
N ALA A 182 -21.74 14.65 4.34
CA ALA A 182 -21.85 13.37 3.67
C ALA A 182 -20.62 13.01 2.79
N MET A 183 -19.86 14.01 2.31
CA MET A 183 -18.67 13.82 1.47
C MET A 183 -17.35 13.91 2.26
N ASP A 184 -17.37 14.26 3.54
CA ASP A 184 -16.17 14.45 4.37
C ASP A 184 -15.65 13.12 4.94
N TYR A 185 -15.11 12.28 4.06
CA TYR A 185 -14.58 10.95 4.40
C TYR A 185 -13.49 10.97 5.50
N PHE A 186 -12.74 12.07 5.60
CA PHE A 186 -11.62 12.18 6.53
C PHE A 186 -11.92 13.02 7.78
N ARG A 187 -13.16 13.52 7.94
CA ARG A 187 -13.58 14.40 9.04
C ARG A 187 -12.64 15.61 9.20
N LEU A 188 -12.31 16.23 8.06
CA LEU A 188 -11.42 17.39 7.99
C LEU A 188 -12.17 18.72 8.10
N ILE A 189 -13.50 18.73 7.96
CA ILE A 189 -14.31 19.94 7.91
C ILE A 189 -15.26 19.96 9.10
N ARG A 190 -15.21 21.05 9.87
CA ARG A 190 -16.17 21.32 10.95
C ARG A 190 -17.05 22.50 10.56
N CYS A 191 -18.31 22.25 10.25
CA CYS A 191 -19.27 23.32 9.95
C CYS A 191 -19.91 23.87 11.23
N VAL A 192 -19.89 25.18 11.40
CA VAL A 192 -20.44 25.89 12.56
C VAL A 192 -21.35 27.02 12.08
N SER A 193 -22.53 27.14 12.69
CA SER A 193 -23.42 28.27 12.42
C SER A 193 -22.94 29.50 13.19
N PHE A 194 -22.72 30.63 12.53
CA PHE A 194 -22.35 31.88 13.22
C PHE A 194 -23.53 32.49 14.01
N ARG A 195 -24.77 31.99 13.82
CA ARG A 195 -25.95 32.39 14.60
C ARG A 195 -25.95 31.82 16.03
N MET A 196 -25.00 30.93 16.36
CA MET A 196 -24.83 30.44 17.73
C MET A 196 -24.13 31.50 18.60
N PRO A 197 -24.47 31.60 19.89
CA PRO A 197 -23.86 32.58 20.79
C PRO A 197 -22.34 32.36 20.88
N ASN A 198 -21.59 33.46 21.04
CA ASN A 198 -20.13 33.50 21.28
C ASN A 198 -19.22 33.03 20.13
N ILE A 199 -19.74 32.62 18.96
CA ILE A 199 -18.90 32.15 17.85
C ILE A 199 -18.13 33.30 17.18
N ILE A 200 -18.75 34.45 17.02
CA ILE A 200 -18.15 35.62 16.36
C ILE A 200 -16.95 36.13 17.18
N ASP A 201 -17.12 36.25 18.49
CA ASP A 201 -16.07 36.72 19.41
C ASP A 201 -14.94 35.69 19.57
N THR A 202 -15.28 34.41 19.67
CA THR A 202 -14.29 33.32 19.84
C THR A 202 -13.32 33.22 18.66
N TYR A 203 -13.81 33.45 17.44
CA TYR A 203 -13.03 33.33 16.21
C TYR A 203 -12.64 34.68 15.59
N GLN A 204 -12.88 35.79 16.29
CA GLN A 204 -12.59 37.16 15.85
C GLN A 204 -13.10 37.44 14.43
N LEU A 205 -14.33 37.00 14.15
CA LEU A 205 -14.95 37.18 12.84
C LEU A 205 -15.55 38.58 12.73
N ASP A 206 -15.47 39.18 11.54
CA ASP A 206 -16.16 40.42 11.23
C ASP A 206 -17.68 40.15 11.08
N PRO A 207 -18.54 40.72 11.96
CA PRO A 207 -19.98 40.47 11.94
C PRO A 207 -20.62 40.87 10.62
N GLN A 208 -20.18 41.97 10.01
CA GLN A 208 -20.79 42.46 8.77
C GLN A 208 -20.40 41.59 7.57
N GLU A 209 -19.16 41.10 7.53
CA GLU A 209 -18.69 40.27 6.44
C GLU A 209 -19.24 38.84 6.53
N VAL A 210 -19.35 38.24 7.73
CA VAL A 210 -19.88 36.87 7.88
C VAL A 210 -21.36 36.77 7.51
N GLU A 211 -22.10 37.87 7.66
CA GLU A 211 -23.47 37.98 7.16
C GLU A 211 -23.53 38.10 5.63
N LEU A 212 -22.52 38.68 4.98
CA LEU A 212 -22.49 38.76 3.52
C LEU A 212 -22.00 37.45 2.90
N ARG A 213 -20.92 36.85 3.43
CA ARG A 213 -20.20 35.74 2.80
C ARG A 213 -19.81 34.64 3.80
N MET A 214 -19.74 33.41 3.27
CA MET A 214 -19.29 32.24 4.03
C MET A 214 -17.79 32.30 4.31
N HIS A 215 -17.39 31.98 5.53
CA HIS A 215 -16.01 32.02 5.97
C HIS A 215 -15.43 30.64 6.24
N SER A 216 -14.12 30.48 6.03
CA SER A 216 -13.41 29.28 6.49
C SER A 216 -12.03 29.63 7.08
N ILE A 217 -11.67 28.94 8.15
CA ILE A 217 -10.42 29.13 8.90
C ILE A 217 -9.75 27.77 9.09
N GLY A 218 -8.42 27.70 9.02
CA GLY A 218 -7.68 26.49 9.37
C GLY A 218 -7.49 26.36 10.89
N VAL A 219 -7.50 25.14 11.43
CA VAL A 219 -7.35 24.89 12.88
C VAL A 219 -5.99 25.36 13.43
N ASN A 220 -4.95 25.42 12.59
CA ASN A 220 -3.63 25.93 12.95
C ASN A 220 -3.52 27.47 12.93
N GLY A 221 -4.63 28.18 12.74
CA GLY A 221 -4.64 29.62 12.57
C GLY A 221 -4.35 30.06 11.13
N GLY A 222 -4.70 31.32 10.85
CA GLY A 222 -4.57 31.93 9.53
C GLY A 222 -5.70 32.92 9.26
N MET A 223 -5.51 33.79 8.25
CA MET A 223 -6.54 34.75 7.88
C MET A 223 -7.81 34.04 7.39
N PRO A 224 -9.01 34.49 7.83
CA PRO A 224 -10.27 33.94 7.35
C PRO A 224 -10.37 34.06 5.83
N ARG A 225 -10.58 32.92 5.16
CA ARG A 225 -10.94 32.92 3.75
C ARG A 225 -12.42 33.27 3.63
N LYS A 226 -12.78 34.00 2.57
CA LYS A 226 -14.11 34.60 2.37
C LYS A 226 -14.73 34.13 1.05
N GLY A 227 -16.04 33.92 1.05
CA GLY A 227 -16.84 33.63 -0.13
C GLY A 227 -16.33 32.47 -1.00
N ILE A 228 -16.10 32.72 -2.29
CA ILE A 228 -15.58 31.71 -3.23
C ILE A 228 -14.22 31.13 -2.79
N SER A 229 -13.40 31.89 -2.08
CA SER A 229 -12.12 31.38 -1.53
C SER A 229 -12.35 30.32 -0.45
N SER A 230 -13.44 30.41 0.31
CA SER A 230 -13.86 29.36 1.25
C SER A 230 -14.36 28.11 0.52
N VAL A 231 -15.05 28.28 -0.61
CA VAL A 231 -15.52 27.15 -1.44
C VAL A 231 -14.33 26.37 -2.02
N VAL A 232 -13.29 27.05 -2.51
CA VAL A 232 -12.04 26.41 -2.94
C VAL A 232 -11.37 25.68 -1.77
N HIS A 233 -11.31 26.30 -0.59
CA HIS A 233 -10.70 25.71 0.60
C HIS A 233 -11.41 24.44 1.08
N ILE A 234 -12.74 24.42 1.02
CA ILE A 234 -13.58 23.23 1.30
C ILE A 234 -13.35 22.15 0.24
N SER A 235 -13.36 22.54 -1.03
CA SER A 235 -13.20 21.60 -2.16
C SER A 235 -11.85 20.90 -2.15
N GLN A 236 -10.80 21.56 -1.67
CA GLN A 236 -9.47 20.95 -1.47
C GLN A 236 -9.48 19.80 -0.46
N LYS A 237 -10.44 19.75 0.46
CA LYS A 237 -10.54 18.70 1.51
C LYS A 237 -11.49 17.57 1.17
N LEU A 238 -12.38 17.78 0.20
CA LEU A 238 -13.36 16.80 -0.25
C LEU A 238 -12.86 16.08 -1.51
N ILE A 239 -12.45 14.82 -1.39
CA ILE A 239 -11.96 14.02 -2.53
C ILE A 239 -12.93 14.05 -3.73
N PRO A 240 -14.26 13.89 -3.56
CA PRO A 240 -15.17 13.89 -4.71
C PRO A 240 -15.15 15.21 -5.51
N LEU A 241 -14.81 16.33 -4.86
CA LEU A 241 -14.78 17.65 -5.50
C LEU A 241 -13.44 17.94 -6.20
N TRP A 242 -12.42 17.09 -6.08
CA TRP A 242 -11.11 17.32 -6.71
C TRP A 242 -11.18 17.33 -8.24
N VAL A 243 -12.11 16.57 -8.84
CA VAL A 243 -12.35 16.58 -10.29
C VAL A 243 -12.81 17.96 -10.75
N VAL A 244 -13.61 18.65 -9.94
CA VAL A 244 -14.20 19.95 -10.27
C VAL A 244 -13.35 21.12 -9.73
N LEU A 245 -12.48 20.87 -8.75
CA LEU A 245 -11.57 21.84 -8.14
C LEU A 245 -10.77 22.69 -9.15
N PRO A 246 -10.14 22.15 -10.22
CA PRO A 246 -9.43 23.00 -11.18
C PRO A 246 -10.35 24.01 -11.84
N PHE A 247 -11.59 23.63 -12.17
CA PHE A 247 -12.57 24.54 -12.76
C PHE A 247 -13.00 25.63 -11.78
N ILE A 248 -13.22 25.29 -10.50
CA ILE A 248 -13.57 26.27 -9.46
C ILE A 248 -12.41 27.25 -9.22
N ALA A 249 -11.17 26.74 -9.19
CA ALA A 249 -9.98 27.55 -9.00
C ALA A 249 -9.74 28.52 -10.17
N VAL A 250 -9.89 28.04 -11.41
CA VAL A 250 -9.80 28.87 -12.62
C VAL A 250 -10.92 29.92 -12.65
N SER A 251 -12.15 29.53 -12.32
CA SER A 251 -13.30 30.46 -12.24
C SER A 251 -13.07 31.56 -11.20
N LYS A 252 -12.47 31.23 -10.05
CA LYS A 252 -12.04 32.22 -9.07
C LYS A 252 -10.96 33.15 -9.63
N TRP A 253 -9.94 32.60 -10.28
CA TRP A 253 -8.82 33.38 -10.83
C TRP A 253 -9.28 34.38 -11.90
N LEU A 254 -10.22 33.97 -12.76
CA LEU A 254 -10.86 34.82 -13.76
C LEU A 254 -11.88 35.82 -13.17
N GLY A 255 -12.15 35.79 -11.86
CA GLY A 255 -13.10 36.68 -11.17
C GLY A 255 -14.58 36.32 -11.34
N ILE A 256 -14.92 35.52 -12.36
CA ILE A 256 -16.29 35.06 -12.65
C ILE A 256 -16.90 34.33 -11.45
N GLY A 257 -16.13 33.46 -10.80
CA GLY A 257 -16.60 32.68 -9.65
C GLY A 257 -16.94 33.53 -8.44
N GLY A 258 -16.27 34.67 -8.25
CA GLY A 258 -16.59 35.64 -7.19
C GLY A 258 -17.93 36.34 -7.47
N TYR A 259 -18.14 36.79 -8.70
CA TYR A 259 -19.38 37.43 -9.13
C TYR A 259 -20.60 36.50 -8.98
N VAL A 260 -20.49 35.27 -9.49
CA VAL A 260 -21.55 34.25 -9.38
C VAL A 260 -21.84 33.92 -7.92
N TYR A 261 -20.78 33.76 -7.11
CA TYR A 261 -20.94 33.53 -5.67
C TYR A 261 -21.72 34.66 -4.99
N ASP A 262 -21.34 35.91 -5.24
CA ASP A 262 -21.98 37.08 -4.63
C ASP A 262 -23.44 37.25 -5.08
N TYR A 263 -23.75 36.93 -6.34
CA TYR A 263 -25.12 36.90 -6.84
C TYR A 263 -25.97 35.86 -6.09
N ILE A 264 -25.45 34.63 -5.89
CA ILE A 264 -26.13 33.58 -5.13
C ILE A 264 -26.28 33.99 -3.66
N ALA A 265 -25.24 34.60 -3.07
CA ALA A 265 -25.22 35.01 -1.67
C ALA A 265 -26.24 36.13 -1.38
N LYS A 266 -26.46 37.06 -2.31
CA LYS A 266 -27.46 38.14 -2.22
C LYS A 266 -28.89 37.63 -2.36
N ASN A 267 -29.12 36.65 -3.24
CA ASN A 267 -30.45 36.12 -3.53
C ASN A 267 -30.89 34.98 -2.60
N ARG A 268 -30.16 34.71 -1.53
CA ARG A 268 -30.49 33.61 -0.61
C ARG A 268 -31.67 34.00 0.30
N LYS A 269 -32.66 33.12 0.40
CA LYS A 269 -33.81 33.32 1.30
C LYS A 269 -33.41 33.01 2.75
N LEU A 270 -33.51 34.00 3.62
CA LEU A 270 -33.33 33.82 5.07
C LEU A 270 -34.70 33.50 5.69
N ILE A 271 -34.78 32.42 6.45
CA ILE A 271 -35.96 32.07 7.23
C ILE A 271 -35.52 32.11 8.70
N PRO A 272 -35.80 33.21 9.42
CA PRO A 272 -35.45 33.29 10.83
C PRO A 272 -36.26 32.24 11.59
N VAL A 273 -35.55 31.27 12.15
CA VAL A 273 -36.15 30.27 13.05
C VAL A 273 -35.98 30.85 14.45
N ASN A 274 -36.93 31.72 14.86
CA ASN A 274 -37.21 32.20 16.23
C ASN A 274 -37.94 33.56 16.27
N HIS A 275 -38.91 33.79 15.39
CA HIS A 275 -39.97 34.78 15.64
C HIS A 275 -41.33 34.09 15.86
N CYS A 276 -41.34 32.94 16.53
CA CYS A 276 -42.53 32.57 17.29
C CYS A 276 -42.42 33.33 18.61
N ASN A 277 -43.22 34.39 18.77
CA ASN A 277 -43.58 34.85 20.11
C ASN A 277 -44.25 33.66 20.83
N ASP A 278 -44.07 33.54 22.14
CA ASP A 278 -44.56 32.48 23.04
C ASP A 278 -46.10 32.39 23.16
N SER A 279 -46.84 32.50 22.05
CA SER A 279 -48.31 32.54 21.98
C SER A 279 -48.83 31.51 20.99
N CYS A 280 -48.36 30.27 21.11
CA CYS A 280 -49.00 29.13 20.46
C CYS A 280 -49.77 28.33 21.52
N GLU A 281 -50.89 28.90 21.98
CA GLU A 281 -51.89 28.15 22.73
C GLU A 281 -52.61 27.21 21.77
N ILE A 282 -52.30 25.93 21.87
CA ILE A 282 -53.08 24.88 21.22
C ILE A 282 -54.27 24.63 22.15
N THR A 283 -55.44 25.16 21.82
CA THR A 283 -56.68 24.80 22.53
C THR A 283 -57.00 23.33 22.20
N PRO A 284 -57.06 22.44 23.21
CA PRO A 284 -57.47 21.07 22.96
C PRO A 284 -58.99 21.06 22.77
N THR A 285 -59.44 20.65 21.59
CA THR A 285 -60.86 20.35 21.34
C THR A 285 -61.29 19.20 22.25
N VAL A 286 -62.13 19.52 23.22
CA VAL A 286 -62.77 18.59 24.16
C VAL A 286 -63.90 17.85 23.43
N LYS A 287 -63.84 16.51 23.51
CA LYS A 287 -64.88 15.48 23.29
C LYS A 287 -65.73 15.53 22.02
#